data_AF-A0A9X5E3K0-F1
#
_entry.id   AF-A0A9X5E3K0-F1
#
_cell.length_a   1.000
_cell.length_b   1.000
_cell.length_c   1.000
_cell.angle_alpha   90.00
_cell.angle_beta   90.00
_cell.angle_gamma   90.00
#
_symmetry.space_group_name_H-M   'P 1'
#
loop_
_entity.id
_entity.type
_entity.pdbx_description
1 polymer ?
#
loop_
_entity_poly.entity_id
_entity_poly.type
_entity_poly.pdbx_seq_one_letter_code
_entity_poly.pdbx_strand_id
1 'polypeptide(L)' 'MKPNFEQMSVPELRAYVLQHKDDIEAIRALFHHPSLKWQSMPPLVDQGGLPIEENIRTAEEAIKQRIEQAKRKQEEN' A
#
# COMPACT_ATOMS: atom_id res chain seq x y z
N MET A 1 6.15 -25.68 10.01
CA MET A 1 5.23 -25.69 8.84
C MET A 1 4.94 -24.25 8.47
N LYS A 2 4.81 -23.93 7.17
CA LYS A 2 4.46 -22.57 6.74
C LYS A 2 2.96 -22.30 7.03
N PRO A 3 2.59 -21.08 7.45
CA PRO A 3 1.18 -20.69 7.56
C PRO A 3 0.45 -20.72 6.22
N ASN A 4 -0.88 -20.81 6.26
CA ASN A 4 -1.69 -20.61 5.05
C ASN A 4 -1.93 -19.10 4.82
N PHE A 5 -1.09 -18.48 4.01
CA PHE A 5 -1.14 -17.05 3.74
C PHE A 5 -2.44 -16.59 3.06
N GLU A 6 -3.15 -17.47 2.34
CA GLU A 6 -4.41 -17.13 1.67
C GLU A 6 -5.57 -16.92 2.64
N GLN A 7 -5.47 -17.48 3.85
CA GLN A 7 -6.50 -17.37 4.89
C GLN A 7 -6.21 -16.26 5.90
N MET A 8 -5.01 -15.68 5.86
CA MET A 8 -4.60 -14.63 6.78
C MET A 8 -5.16 -13.28 6.35
N SER A 9 -5.62 -12.50 7.32
CA SER A 9 -5.99 -11.10 7.10
C SER A 9 -4.76 -10.24 6.78
N VAL A 10 -4.98 -9.06 6.18
CA VAL A 10 -3.91 -8.10 5.87
C VAL A 10 -3.06 -7.72 7.11
N PRO A 11 -3.63 -7.44 8.30
CA PRO A 11 -2.84 -7.18 9.51
C PRO A 11 -1.93 -8.35 9.91
N GLU A 12 -2.43 -9.59 9.81
CA GLU A 12 -1.66 -10.79 10.13
C GLU A 12 -0.52 -11.03 9.13
N LEU A 13 -0.81 -10.89 7.82
CA LEU A 13 0.21 -10.98 6.78
C LEU A 13 1.30 -9.92 6.95
N ARG A 14 0.91 -8.68 7.29
CA ARG A 14 1.86 -7.60 7.55
C ARG A 14 2.76 -7.93 8.74
N ALA A 15 2.19 -8.40 9.85
CA ALA A 15 2.97 -8.79 11.03
C ALA A 15 3.96 -9.91 10.71
N TYR A 16 3.54 -10.92 9.95
CA TYR A 16 4.40 -12.02 9.53
C TYR A 16 5.55 -11.55 8.62
N VAL A 17 5.25 -10.78 7.57
CA VAL A 17 6.26 -10.27 6.61
C VAL A 17 7.32 -9.42 7.31
N LEU A 18 6.93 -8.61 8.30
CA LEU A 18 7.89 -7.79 9.06
C LEU A 18 8.90 -8.63 9.86
N GLN A 19 8.50 -9.82 10.29
CA GLN A 19 9.36 -10.78 10.99
C GLN A 19 10.14 -11.68 10.02
N HIS A 20 9.63 -11.90 8.81
CA HIS A 20 10.18 -12.83 7.80
C HIS A 20 10.39 -12.10 6.47
N LYS A 21 11.30 -11.13 6.47
CA LYS A 21 11.51 -10.18 5.35
C LYS A 21 11.94 -10.82 4.03
N ASP A 22 12.45 -12.06 4.09
CA ASP A 22 12.92 -12.80 2.92
C ASP A 22 11.89 -13.83 2.40
N ASP A 23 10.73 -13.98 3.08
CA ASP A 23 9.69 -14.91 2.65
C ASP A 23 8.85 -14.30 1.50
N ILE A 24 9.32 -14.53 0.28
CA ILE A 24 8.71 -14.01 -0.96
C ILE A 24 7.25 -14.46 -1.11
N GLU A 25 6.88 -15.64 -0.59
CA GLU A 25 5.49 -16.13 -0.66
C GLU A 25 4.57 -15.27 0.22
N ALA A 26 5.00 -14.97 1.45
CA ALA A 26 4.25 -14.10 2.36
C ALA A 26 4.16 -12.66 1.82
N ILE A 27 5.25 -12.15 1.23
CA ILE A 27 5.26 -10.84 0.58
C ILE A 27 4.27 -10.84 -0.59
N ARG A 28 4.31 -11.85 -1.46
CA ARG A 28 3.40 -11.95 -2.60
C ARG A 28 1.95 -12.02 -2.13
N ALA A 29 1.65 -12.82 -1.10
CA ALA A 29 0.32 -12.92 -0.52
C ALA A 29 -0.18 -11.58 0.04
N LEU A 30 0.69 -10.83 0.74
CA LEU A 30 0.35 -9.49 1.24
C LEU A 30 0.02 -8.53 0.09
N PHE A 31 0.86 -8.43 -0.94
CA PHE A 31 0.67 -7.47 -2.04
C PHE A 31 -0.52 -7.81 -2.96
N HIS A 32 -0.88 -9.08 -3.09
CA HIS A 32 -1.99 -9.54 -3.94
C HIS A 32 -3.25 -9.86 -3.14
N HIS A 33 -3.30 -9.53 -1.85
CA HIS A 33 -4.45 -9.84 -1.01
C HIS A 33 -5.71 -9.14 -1.58
N PRO A 34 -6.83 -9.87 -1.79
CA PRO A 34 -7.99 -9.36 -2.54
C PRO A 34 -8.70 -8.17 -1.89
N SER A 35 -8.50 -7.96 -0.59
CA SER A 35 -9.05 -6.78 0.12
C SER A 35 -8.23 -5.50 -0.09
N LEU A 36 -7.00 -5.59 -0.61
CA LEU A 36 -6.20 -4.40 -0.87
C LEU A 36 -6.70 -3.70 -2.13
N LYS A 37 -6.99 -2.41 -1.97
CA LYS A 37 -7.29 -1.50 -3.07
C LYS A 37 -6.07 -0.64 -3.30
N TRP A 38 -5.54 -0.67 -4.52
CA TRP A 38 -4.44 0.20 -4.93
C TRP A 38 -4.96 1.23 -5.95
N GLN A 39 -4.40 2.42 -5.90
CA GLN A 39 -4.67 3.49 -6.84
C GLN A 39 -3.40 3.69 -7.67
N SER A 40 -3.51 3.52 -8.98
CA SER A 40 -2.41 3.83 -9.90
C SER A 40 -2.30 5.34 -10.06
N MET A 41 -1.10 5.88 -9.87
CA MET A 41 -0.80 7.29 -10.14
C MET A 41 -0.03 7.40 -11.45
N PRO A 42 -0.17 8.51 -12.19
CA PRO A 42 0.66 8.76 -13.36
C PRO A 42 2.14 8.94 -12.95
N PRO A 43 3.08 8.82 -13.89
CA PRO A 43 4.51 9.00 -13.61
C PRO A 43 4.79 10.37 -12.95
N LEU A 44 5.58 10.38 -11.88
CA LEU A 44 5.93 11.63 -11.20
C LEU A 44 7.06 12.40 -11.91
N VAL A 45 7.77 11.72 -12.80
CA VAL A 45 8.89 12.26 -13.58
C VAL A 45 8.72 11.88 -15.05
N ASP A 46 9.28 12.68 -15.94
CA ASP A 46 9.36 12.37 -17.37
C ASP A 46 10.51 11.39 -17.67
N GLN A 47 10.72 11.08 -18.96
CA GLN A 47 11.79 10.18 -19.40
C GLN A 47 13.20 10.73 -19.14
N GLY A 48 13.36 12.04 -18.98
CA GLY A 48 14.61 12.69 -18.62
C GLY A 48 14.85 12.77 -17.11
N GLY A 49 13.91 12.28 -16.30
CA GLY A 49 13.95 12.36 -14.84
C GLY A 49 13.55 13.73 -14.29
N LEU A 50 12.98 14.62 -15.12
CA LEU A 50 12.48 15.91 -14.65
C LEU A 50 11.09 15.74 -14.01
N PRO A 51 10.82 16.41 -12.89
CA PRO A 51 9.51 16.38 -12.23
C PRO A 51 8.36 16.81 -13.15
N ILE A 52 7.26 16.05 -13.14
CA ILE A 52 6.00 16.44 -13.76
C ILE A 52 5.13 17.06 -12.67
N GLU A 53 5.17 18.40 -12.55
CA GLU A 53 4.53 19.14 -11.45
C GLU A 53 3.03 18.81 -11.28
N GLU A 54 2.29 18.67 -12.37
CA GLU A 54 0.87 18.34 -12.33
C GLU A 54 0.62 16.96 -11.69
N ASN A 55 1.38 15.94 -12.09
CA ASN A 55 1.26 14.59 -11.56
C ASN A 55 1.65 14.53 -10.08
N ILE A 56 2.67 15.31 -9.69
CA ILE A 56 3.09 15.44 -8.30
C ILE A 56 1.98 16.07 -7.46
N ARG A 57 1.38 17.17 -7.93
CA ARG A 57 0.25 17.81 -7.24
C ARG A 57 -0.91 16.84 -7.04
N THR A 58 -1.29 16.09 -8.07
CA THR A 58 -2.34 15.07 -7.97
C THR A 58 -1.97 13.97 -6.97
N ALA A 59 -0.70 13.55 -6.93
CA ALA A 59 -0.21 12.58 -5.96
C ALA A 59 -0.29 13.10 -4.51
N GLU A 60 0.14 14.33 -4.27
CA GLU A 60 0.06 14.96 -2.96
C GLU A 60 -1.39 15.10 -2.47
N GLU A 61 -2.31 15.53 -3.33
CA GLU A 61 -3.73 15.66 -3.00
C GLU A 61 -4.34 14.31 -2.62
N ALA A 62 -4.07 13.26 -3.40
CA ALA A 62 -4.55 11.91 -3.10
C ALA A 62 -4.01 11.39 -1.75
N ILE A 63 -2.72 11.63 -1.46
CA ILE A 63 -2.10 11.25 -0.18
C ILE A 63 -2.77 12.01 0.98
N LYS A 64 -2.97 13.33 0.84
CA LYS A 64 -3.63 14.17 1.85
C LYS A 64 -5.04 13.66 2.16
N GLN A 65 -5.85 13.43 1.12
CA GLN A 65 -7.21 12.87 1.27
C GLN A 65 -7.18 11.52 1.98
N ARG A 66 -6.23 10.65 1.64
CA ARG A 66 -6.14 9.32 2.25
C ARG A 66 -5.79 9.37 3.74
N ILE A 67 -4.90 10.28 4.13
CA ILE A 67 -4.52 10.53 5.52
C ILE A 67 -5.72 11.08 6.29
N GLU A 68 -6.45 12.04 5.72
CA GLU A 68 -7.63 12.62 6.35
C GLU A 68 -8.73 11.57 6.59
N GLN A 69 -9.02 10.73 5.59
CA GLN A 69 -9.95 9.60 5.75
C GLN A 69 -9.48 8.61 6.83
N ALA A 70 -8.17 8.40 6.96
CA ALA A 70 -7.63 7.52 8.00
C ALA A 70 -7.82 8.12 9.40
N LYS A 71 -7.62 9.43 9.57
CA LYS A 71 -7.87 10.14 10.83
C LYS A 71 -9.34 10.09 11.24
N ARG A 72 -10.26 10.40 10.33
CA ARG A 72 -11.72 10.33 10.60
C ARG A 72 -12.15 8.95 11.09
N LYS A 73 -11.66 7.87 10.45
CA LYS A 73 -11.92 6.48 10.87
C LYS A 73 -11.33 6.11 12.24
N GLN A 74 -10.33 6.84 12.74
CA GLN A 74 -9.79 6.65 14.08
C GLN A 74 -10.60 7.41 15.13
N GLU A 75 -11.26 8.50 14.76
CA GLU A 75 -12.13 9.28 15.66
C GLU A 75 -13.52 8.64 15.81
N GLU A 76 -13.98 7.90 14.80
CA GLU A 76 -15.28 7.20 14.78
C GLU A 76 -15.27 5.81 15.47
N ASN A 77 -14.09 5.24 15.76
CA ASN A 77 -13.90 3.93 16.41
C ASN A 77 -13.43 4.06 17.85
#